data_AF-A0A0D7AD84-F1
#
_entry.id   AF-A0A0D7AD84-F1
#
_cell.length_a   1.000
_cell.length_b   1.000
_cell.length_c   1.000
_cell.angle_alpha   90.00
_cell.angle_beta   90.00
_cell.angle_gamma   90.00
#
_symmetry.space_group_name_H-M   'P 1'
#
loop_
_entity.id
_entity.type
_entity.pdbx_description
1 polymer ?
#
loop_
_entity_poly.entity_id
_entity_poly.type
_entity_poly.pdbx_seq_one_letter_code
_entity_poly.pdbx_strand_id
1 'polypeptide(L)'
;MEKSKSSSDVPGYIYTYEIRDSKAPTIKLKIGRAVNLVKRVDQWNKQCASKEQVLRGWYPGTVDPDDDADGGDSRMRGRARAGPKGPLCHRLERLIHLELADLAVSGVYLNPRWPRVQAPPGTASGANGIGNGGTKPCVDCECFSCLSLHKEIFEFQRITSGRNKGREFEAIVQPVIEKWSKFVETYV
;
A
#
# COMPACT_ATOMS: atom_id res chain seq x y z
N MET A 1 -23.00 11.14 4.55
CA MET A 1 -22.16 9.94 4.70
C MET A 1 -22.25 9.47 6.14
N GLU A 2 -23.34 8.79 6.51
CA GLU A 2 -23.56 8.38 7.90
C GLU A 2 -24.03 6.93 7.90
N LYS A 3 -23.11 6.02 7.53
CA LYS A 3 -23.31 4.60 7.81
C LYS A 3 -22.74 4.34 9.20
N SER A 4 -23.61 3.87 10.09
CA SER A 4 -23.25 3.37 11.41
C SER A 4 -22.12 2.34 11.31
N LYS A 5 -21.33 2.20 12.39
CA LYS A 5 -20.25 1.20 12.46
C LYS A 5 -20.84 -0.17 12.09
N SER A 6 -20.28 -0.77 11.04
CA SER A 6 -20.73 -2.09 10.62
C SER A 6 -20.28 -3.10 11.67
N SER A 7 -21.06 -4.15 11.92
CA SER A 7 -20.64 -5.28 12.76
C SER A 7 -19.36 -5.97 12.25
N SER A 8 -18.97 -5.69 11.00
CA SER A 8 -17.73 -6.17 10.37
C SER A 8 -16.52 -5.28 10.64
N ASP A 9 -16.68 -4.10 11.26
CA ASP A 9 -15.57 -3.21 11.56
C ASP A 9 -14.79 -3.70 12.78
N VAL A 10 -13.66 -4.36 12.53
CA VAL A 10 -12.81 -4.95 13.57
C VAL A 10 -11.44 -4.31 13.62
N PRO A 11 -10.76 -4.33 14.78
CA PRO A 11 -9.36 -3.95 14.86
C PRO A 11 -8.47 -4.89 14.02
N GLY A 12 -7.46 -4.34 13.38
CA GLY A 12 -6.53 -5.11 12.56
C GLY A 12 -5.32 -4.32 12.10
N TYR A 13 -4.72 -4.80 11.02
CA TYR A 13 -3.49 -4.30 10.42
C TYR A 13 -3.74 -3.94 8.96
N ILE A 14 -2.99 -2.97 8.46
CA ILE A 14 -2.81 -2.70 7.03
C ILE A 14 -1.42 -3.21 6.65
N TYR A 15 -1.27 -3.89 5.52
CA TYR A 15 0.00 -4.37 5.01
C TYR A 15 0.18 -3.96 3.56
N THR A 16 1.44 -3.82 3.15
CA THR A 16 1.80 -3.47 1.76
C THR A 16 2.80 -4.45 1.19
N TYR A 17 2.48 -5.01 0.03
CA TYR A 17 3.42 -5.79 -0.79
C TYR A 17 3.83 -5.02 -2.03
N GLU A 18 5.10 -5.08 -2.40
CA GLU A 18 5.51 -4.83 -3.77
C GLU A 18 5.37 -6.12 -4.57
N ILE A 19 4.65 -6.04 -5.68
CA ILE A 19 4.61 -7.09 -6.70
C ILE A 19 5.72 -6.75 -7.70
N ARG A 20 6.86 -7.45 -7.61
CA ARG A 20 7.99 -7.21 -8.49
C ARG A 20 7.68 -7.73 -9.88
N ASP A 21 7.91 -6.86 -10.86
CA ASP A 21 7.88 -7.17 -12.27
C ASP A 21 9.19 -6.64 -12.86
N SER A 22 10.14 -7.54 -13.12
CA SER A 22 11.52 -7.19 -13.47
C SER A 22 11.66 -6.39 -14.78
N LYS A 23 10.59 -6.32 -15.57
CA LYS A 23 10.56 -5.64 -16.87
C LYS A 23 9.77 -4.32 -16.85
N ALA A 24 9.10 -3.99 -15.74
CA ALA A 24 8.23 -2.83 -15.68
C ALA A 24 8.99 -1.56 -15.24
N PRO A 25 8.80 -0.40 -15.92
CA PRO A 25 9.34 0.88 -15.47
C PRO A 25 8.57 1.45 -14.26
N THR A 26 7.48 0.80 -13.88
CA THR A 26 6.57 1.16 -12.80
C THR A 26 6.74 0.24 -11.60
N ILE A 27 6.14 0.62 -10.47
CA ILE A 27 6.06 -0.20 -9.27
C ILE A 27 4.60 -0.50 -8.95
N LYS A 28 4.30 -1.76 -8.62
CA LYS A 28 2.96 -2.21 -8.24
C LYS A 28 2.93 -2.50 -6.75
N LEU A 29 2.13 -1.74 -6.02
CA LEU A 29 1.96 -1.89 -4.57
C LEU A 29 0.56 -2.40 -4.26
N LYS A 30 0.49 -3.54 -3.58
CA LYS A 30 -0.77 -4.10 -3.06
C LYS A 30 -0.94 -3.68 -1.61
N ILE A 31 -2.02 -2.97 -1.30
CA ILE A 31 -2.38 -2.57 0.07
C ILE A 31 -3.56 -3.41 0.52
N GLY A 32 -3.38 -4.24 1.55
CA GLY A 32 -4.45 -5.07 2.10
C GLY A 32 -4.60 -4.93 3.61
N ARG A 33 -5.72 -5.43 4.14
CA ARG A 33 -5.96 -5.54 5.58
C ARG A 33 -5.85 -6.98 6.12
N ALA A 34 -5.50 -7.10 7.39
CA ALA A 34 -5.45 -8.38 8.10
C ALA A 34 -5.83 -8.25 9.57
N VAL A 35 -6.65 -9.16 10.10
CA VAL A 35 -6.85 -9.26 11.58
C VAL A 35 -5.67 -9.98 12.24
N ASN A 36 -5.05 -10.92 11.52
CA ASN A 36 -3.84 -11.62 11.91
C ASN A 36 -2.81 -11.46 10.78
N LEU A 37 -1.85 -10.56 10.97
CA LEU A 37 -0.86 -10.19 9.96
C LEU A 37 -0.03 -11.41 9.54
N VAL A 38 0.52 -12.17 10.50
CA VAL A 38 1.40 -13.31 10.22
C VAL A 38 0.68 -14.36 9.37
N LYS A 39 -0.54 -14.76 9.76
CA LYS A 39 -1.33 -15.72 8.98
C LYS A 39 -1.62 -15.21 7.57
N ARG A 40 -1.87 -13.91 7.42
CA ARG A 40 -2.16 -13.31 6.11
C ARG A 40 -0.92 -13.27 5.22
N VAL A 41 0.23 -12.95 5.79
CA VAL A 41 1.53 -12.96 5.10
C VAL A 41 1.84 -14.38 4.59
N ASP A 42 1.65 -15.40 5.43
CA ASP A 42 1.86 -16.79 5.06
C ASP A 42 0.91 -17.27 3.95
N GLN A 43 -0.35 -16.83 3.97
CA GLN A 43 -1.31 -17.14 2.92
C GLN A 43 -0.91 -16.51 1.58
N TRP A 44 -0.55 -15.23 1.57
CA TRP A 44 -0.14 -14.52 0.36
C TRP A 44 1.11 -15.13 -0.27
N ASN A 45 2.09 -15.52 0.56
CA ASN A 45 3.30 -16.21 0.10
C ASN A 45 3.02 -17.56 -0.60
N LYS A 46 1.89 -18.21 -0.29
CA LYS A 46 1.50 -19.50 -0.90
C LYS A 46 0.64 -19.35 -2.16
N GLN A 47 0.01 -18.19 -2.37
CA GLN A 47 -1.05 -18.02 -3.38
C GLN A 47 -0.54 -17.62 -4.76
N CYS A 48 0.68 -17.10 -4.91
CA CYS A 48 1.17 -16.67 -6.21
C CYS A 48 2.69 -16.87 -6.32
N ALA A 49 3.07 -17.90 -7.10
CA ALA A 49 4.46 -18.26 -7.39
C ALA A 49 5.01 -17.60 -8.67
N SER A 50 4.13 -16.99 -9.49
CA SER A 50 4.51 -16.41 -10.79
C SER A 50 5.21 -15.05 -10.69
N LYS A 51 4.99 -14.31 -9.61
CA LYS A 51 5.63 -13.01 -9.35
C LYS A 51 6.27 -12.99 -7.97
N GLU A 52 7.45 -12.41 -7.89
CA GLU A 52 8.12 -12.18 -6.61
C GLU A 52 7.36 -11.09 -5.84
N GLN A 53 6.95 -11.41 -4.63
CA GLN A 53 6.22 -10.49 -3.75
C GLN A 53 7.09 -10.17 -2.55
N VAL A 54 7.30 -8.88 -2.30
CA VAL A 54 8.13 -8.45 -1.17
C VAL A 54 7.30 -7.61 -0.21
N LEU A 55 7.24 -8.04 1.04
CA LEU A 55 6.58 -7.28 2.09
C LEU A 55 7.36 -5.98 2.32
N ARG A 56 6.71 -4.83 2.08
CA ARG A 56 7.32 -3.51 2.24
C ARG A 56 7.08 -2.92 3.63
N GLY A 57 5.95 -3.26 4.24
CA GLY A 57 5.64 -2.84 5.60
C GLY A 57 4.21 -3.19 6.02
N TRP A 58 3.93 -2.93 7.28
CA TRP A 58 2.59 -3.03 7.87
C TRP A 58 2.36 -1.91 8.88
N TYR A 59 1.10 -1.74 9.28
CA TYR A 59 0.67 -0.76 10.25
C TYR A 59 -0.50 -1.35 11.08
N PRO A 60 -0.58 -1.10 12.40
CA PRO A 60 0.44 -0.46 13.24
C PRO A 60 1.68 -1.34 13.43
N GLY A 61 2.86 -0.71 13.48
CA GLY A 61 4.16 -1.36 13.60
C GLY A 61 5.13 -0.94 12.50
N THR A 62 6.39 -1.34 12.60
CA THR A 62 7.44 -1.10 11.61
C THR A 62 8.31 -2.35 11.47
N VAL A 63 9.02 -2.43 10.35
CA VAL A 63 10.19 -3.32 10.25
C VAL A 63 11.31 -2.59 10.98
N ASP A 64 11.90 -3.19 12.02
CA ASP A 64 13.05 -2.58 12.71
C ASP A 64 14.26 -2.59 11.76
N PRO A 65 14.89 -1.43 11.47
CA PRO A 65 16.05 -1.36 10.58
C PRO A 65 17.34 -1.95 11.18
N ASP A 66 17.38 -2.20 12.51
CA ASP A 66 18.54 -2.81 13.19
C ASP A 66 18.69 -4.31 12.90
N ASP A 67 17.73 -4.93 12.20
CA ASP A 67 17.85 -6.31 11.71
C ASP A 67 18.53 -6.39 10.31
N ASP A 68 18.87 -5.25 9.67
CA ASP A 68 19.45 -5.15 8.31
C ASP A 68 20.97 -4.85 8.29
N ALA A 69 21.72 -5.27 9.32
CA ALA A 69 23.19 -5.19 9.35
C ALA A 69 23.87 -6.37 8.64
N ASP A 70 23.33 -6.90 7.54
CA ASP A 70 24.11 -7.68 6.57
C ASP A 70 23.37 -7.73 5.23
N GLY A 71 24.03 -7.28 4.16
CA GLY A 71 23.42 -7.18 2.84
C GLY A 71 23.07 -8.56 2.28
N GLY A 72 21.78 -8.85 2.11
CA GLY A 72 21.39 -10.13 1.54
C GLY A 72 19.90 -10.28 1.34
N ASP A 73 19.54 -10.48 0.08
CA ASP A 73 18.22 -10.90 -0.37
C ASP A 73 17.60 -12.04 0.49
N SER A 74 16.29 -11.98 0.67
CA SER A 74 15.39 -13.08 1.03
C SER A 74 15.27 -13.56 2.51
N ARG A 75 14.00 -13.61 2.96
CA ARG A 75 13.42 -14.31 4.14
C ARG A 75 13.31 -13.50 5.44
N MET A 76 12.53 -12.41 5.40
CA MET A 76 11.87 -11.73 6.54
C MET A 76 10.88 -12.66 7.29
N ARG A 77 11.40 -13.73 7.88
CA ARG A 77 10.68 -14.94 8.27
C ARG A 77 10.79 -15.13 9.79
N GLY A 78 10.09 -14.32 10.57
CA GLY A 78 9.87 -14.65 11.99
C GLY A 78 9.85 -13.54 13.03
N ARG A 79 10.06 -12.26 12.66
CA ARG A 79 10.12 -11.16 13.64
C ARG A 79 9.32 -9.91 13.27
N ALA A 80 8.23 -10.07 12.52
CA ALA A 80 7.28 -8.97 12.37
C ALA A 80 6.60 -8.69 13.72
N ARG A 81 7.13 -7.72 14.49
CA ARG A 81 6.48 -7.21 15.71
C ARG A 81 5.32 -6.35 15.27
N ALA A 82 4.18 -6.99 15.04
CA ALA A 82 2.93 -6.29 14.82
C ALA A 82 2.62 -5.46 16.07
N GLY A 83 2.39 -4.16 15.91
CA GLY A 83 1.98 -3.28 17.00
C GLY A 83 0.60 -3.64 17.54
N PRO A 84 0.02 -2.86 18.47
CA PRO A 84 -1.38 -3.03 18.83
C PRO A 84 -2.27 -2.87 17.58
N LYS A 85 -3.34 -3.67 17.48
CA LYS A 85 -4.25 -3.60 16.32
C LYS A 85 -4.87 -2.21 16.20
N GLY A 86 -4.81 -1.63 15.00
CA GLY A 86 -5.44 -0.35 14.70
C GLY A 86 -6.96 -0.51 14.60
N PRO A 87 -7.75 0.49 15.00
CA PRO A 87 -9.21 0.42 14.97
C PRO A 87 -9.76 0.43 13.53
N LEU A 88 -10.94 -0.19 13.35
CA LEU A 88 -11.77 -0.08 12.14
C LEU A 88 -10.99 -0.35 10.83
N CYS A 89 -10.20 -1.42 10.77
CA CYS A 89 -9.24 -1.63 9.67
C CYS A 89 -9.89 -1.72 8.28
N HIS A 90 -11.18 -2.09 8.20
CA HIS A 90 -11.96 -2.09 6.97
C HIS A 90 -12.21 -0.68 6.42
N ARG A 91 -12.60 0.27 7.29
CA ARG A 91 -12.83 1.67 6.90
C ARG A 91 -11.50 2.36 6.61
N LEU A 92 -10.49 2.10 7.43
CA LEU A 92 -9.14 2.60 7.22
C LEU A 92 -8.59 2.20 5.85
N GLU A 93 -8.64 0.90 5.50
CA GLU A 93 -8.21 0.41 4.18
C GLU A 93 -8.95 1.14 3.05
N ARG A 94 -10.27 1.32 3.17
CA ARG A 94 -11.05 1.97 2.13
C ARG A 94 -10.65 3.43 1.91
N LEU A 95 -10.38 4.17 2.99
CA LEU A 95 -9.93 5.57 2.93
C LEU A 95 -8.54 5.66 2.29
N ILE A 96 -7.63 4.77 2.68
CA ILE A 96 -6.30 4.65 2.08
C ILE A 96 -6.40 4.36 0.59
N HIS A 97 -7.24 3.39 0.18
CA HIS A 97 -7.43 3.05 -1.23
C HIS A 97 -7.99 4.22 -2.06
N LEU A 98 -8.87 5.04 -1.49
CA LEU A 98 -9.38 6.22 -2.19
C LEU A 98 -8.28 7.23 -2.46
N GLU A 99 -7.46 7.57 -1.47
CA GLU A 99 -6.38 8.53 -1.63
C GLU A 99 -5.25 7.99 -2.52
N LEU A 100 -4.85 6.72 -2.35
CA LEU A 100 -3.83 6.12 -3.20
C LEU A 100 -4.28 6.01 -4.67
N ALA A 101 -5.57 5.78 -4.93
CA ALA A 101 -6.10 5.80 -6.29
C ALA A 101 -5.95 7.19 -6.91
N ASP A 102 -6.29 8.24 -6.17
CA ASP A 102 -6.16 9.62 -6.63
C ASP A 102 -4.69 10.02 -6.83
N LEU A 103 -3.79 9.63 -5.92
CA LEU A 103 -2.36 9.86 -6.05
C LEU A 103 -1.77 9.15 -7.27
N ALA A 104 -2.18 7.90 -7.51
CA ALA A 104 -1.73 7.12 -8.67
C ALA A 104 -2.13 7.77 -10.00
N VAL A 105 -3.29 8.46 -10.07
CA VAL A 105 -3.75 9.19 -11.26
C VAL A 105 -3.12 10.59 -11.36
N SER A 106 -3.07 11.31 -10.25
CA SER A 106 -2.64 12.72 -10.24
C SER A 106 -1.12 12.87 -10.36
N GLY A 107 -0.34 11.89 -9.91
CA GLY A 107 1.12 11.97 -9.91
C GLY A 107 1.70 12.97 -8.90
N VAL A 108 0.88 13.53 -8.00
CA VAL A 108 1.29 14.59 -7.05
C VAL A 108 2.43 14.14 -6.13
N TYR A 109 2.54 12.84 -5.87
CA TYR A 109 3.62 12.25 -5.07
C TYR A 109 5.02 12.41 -5.68
N LEU A 110 5.12 12.74 -6.98
CA LEU A 110 6.38 13.04 -7.64
C LEU A 110 6.89 14.46 -7.33
N ASN A 111 6.06 15.31 -6.72
CA ASN A 111 6.44 16.66 -6.37
C ASN A 111 7.49 16.66 -5.24
N PRO A 112 8.60 17.41 -5.35
CA PRO A 112 9.62 17.51 -4.30
C PRO A 112 9.10 17.94 -2.92
N ARG A 113 7.94 18.63 -2.85
CA ARG A 113 7.31 19.08 -1.60
C ARG A 113 6.35 18.05 -0.98
N TRP A 114 6.15 16.90 -1.61
CA TRP A 114 5.34 15.81 -1.06
C TRP A 114 5.91 15.31 0.29
N PRO A 115 5.08 14.97 1.30
CA PRO A 115 3.60 14.98 1.32
C PRO A 115 2.97 16.33 1.66
N ARG A 116 3.75 17.38 1.91
CA ARG A 116 3.26 18.72 2.25
C ARG A 116 3.12 19.59 0.99
N VAL A 117 2.30 19.13 0.04
CA VAL A 117 1.95 19.94 -1.14
C VAL A 117 0.82 20.88 -0.75
N GLN A 118 1.11 22.17 -0.57
CA GLN A 118 0.08 23.20 -0.53
C GLN A 118 -0.41 23.42 -1.96
N ALA A 119 -1.48 22.73 -2.36
CA ALA A 119 -2.07 22.95 -3.67
C ALA A 119 -2.96 24.21 -3.61
N PRO A 120 -2.76 25.22 -4.48
CA PRO A 120 -3.83 26.16 -4.81
C PRO A 120 -4.99 25.36 -5.45
N PRO A 121 -6.26 25.78 -5.24
CA PRO A 121 -7.38 25.17 -5.96
C PRO A 121 -7.16 25.34 -7.48
N GLY A 122 -7.04 24.24 -8.23
CA GLY A 122 -7.12 24.25 -9.69
C GLY A 122 -5.83 24.03 -10.50
N THR A 123 -4.65 23.86 -9.91
CA THR A 123 -3.42 23.53 -10.67
C THR A 123 -3.09 22.04 -10.60
N ALA A 124 -3.94 21.20 -11.20
CA ALA A 124 -3.51 19.86 -11.64
C ALA A 124 -2.83 20.01 -13.01
N SER A 125 -1.64 20.61 -13.03
CA SER A 125 -0.85 20.74 -14.26
C SER A 125 0.20 19.63 -14.31
N GLY A 126 -0.02 18.66 -15.20
CA GLY A 126 0.93 17.61 -15.54
C GLY A 126 0.65 16.23 -14.95
N ALA A 127 -0.56 15.69 -15.14
CA ALA A 127 -0.88 14.31 -14.74
C ALA A 127 -0.16 13.30 -15.66
N ASN A 128 0.92 12.70 -15.14
CA ASN A 128 1.55 11.49 -15.70
C ASN A 128 1.21 10.24 -14.86
N GLY A 129 0.19 10.32 -14.01
CA GLY A 129 -0.18 9.20 -13.16
C GLY A 129 -0.80 8.06 -13.96
N ILE A 130 -0.37 6.84 -13.65
CA ILE A 130 -0.74 5.60 -14.34
C ILE A 130 -2.14 5.11 -13.89
N GLY A 131 -2.63 5.66 -12.77
CA GLY A 131 -3.92 5.35 -12.18
C GLY A 131 -3.93 4.09 -11.32
N ASN A 132 -5.08 3.81 -10.71
CA ASN A 132 -5.29 2.52 -10.04
C ASN A 132 -5.25 1.43 -11.13
N GLY A 133 -4.59 0.28 -10.89
CA GLY A 133 -4.31 -0.76 -11.89
C GLY A 133 -5.54 -1.51 -12.45
N GLY A 134 -6.71 -0.87 -12.47
CA GLY A 134 -8.02 -1.44 -12.67
C GLY A 134 -8.66 -1.19 -14.03
N THR A 135 -7.92 -1.05 -15.12
CA THR A 135 -8.50 -1.11 -16.48
C THR A 135 -8.27 -2.44 -17.18
N LYS A 136 -7.38 -3.29 -16.66
CA LYS A 136 -7.10 -4.60 -17.25
C LYS A 136 -7.34 -5.71 -16.21
N PRO A 137 -8.05 -6.80 -16.57
CA PRO A 137 -8.09 -8.00 -15.77
C PRO A 137 -6.67 -8.44 -15.41
N CYS A 138 -6.46 -8.96 -14.20
CA CYS A 138 -5.17 -9.48 -13.79
C CYS A 138 -4.75 -10.62 -14.73
N VAL A 139 -3.70 -10.40 -15.52
CA VAL A 139 -3.18 -11.39 -16.49
C VAL A 139 -2.43 -12.53 -15.79
N ASP A 140 -1.96 -12.29 -14.56
CA ASP A 140 -1.09 -13.20 -13.80
C ASP A 140 -1.82 -14.02 -12.74
N CYS A 141 -3.12 -13.76 -12.53
CA CYS A 141 -3.93 -14.66 -11.74
C CYS A 141 -4.43 -15.77 -12.65
N GLU A 142 -3.92 -16.98 -12.48
CA GLU A 142 -4.64 -18.22 -12.84
C GLU A 142 -5.88 -18.42 -11.94
N CYS A 143 -6.56 -17.34 -11.54
CA CYS A 143 -7.85 -17.39 -10.93
C CYS A 143 -8.88 -17.29 -12.05
N PHE A 144 -9.29 -18.44 -12.57
CA PHE A 144 -10.38 -18.61 -13.55
C PHE A 144 -11.73 -18.03 -13.06
N SER A 145 -11.79 -17.39 -11.88
CA SER A 145 -13.00 -16.80 -11.30
C SER A 145 -12.88 -15.31 -10.90
N CYS A 146 -11.72 -14.65 -11.05
CA CYS A 146 -11.53 -13.28 -10.54
C CYS A 146 -11.66 -12.21 -11.64
N LEU A 147 -12.79 -12.14 -12.34
CA LEU A 147 -13.20 -10.96 -13.14
C LEU A 147 -13.31 -9.65 -12.31
N SER A 148 -12.79 -9.64 -11.08
CA SER A 148 -12.80 -8.52 -10.15
C SER A 148 -11.59 -7.63 -10.41
N LEU A 149 -11.85 -6.36 -10.70
CA LEU A 149 -10.85 -5.31 -10.70
C LEU A 149 -10.20 -5.24 -9.31
N HIS A 150 -8.89 -5.47 -9.22
CA HIS A 150 -8.14 -5.35 -7.98
C HIS A 150 -8.02 -3.88 -7.59
N LYS A 151 -8.98 -3.40 -6.80
CA LYS A 151 -9.02 -2.01 -6.29
C LYS A 151 -7.89 -1.73 -5.30
N GLU A 152 -7.25 -2.79 -4.83
CA GLU A 152 -6.21 -2.80 -3.81
C GLU A 152 -4.77 -2.86 -4.38
N ILE A 153 -4.61 -2.89 -5.70
CA ILE A 153 -3.30 -2.89 -6.38
C ILE A 153 -3.12 -1.57 -7.14
N PHE A 154 -2.16 -0.78 -6.69
CA PHE A 154 -1.88 0.54 -7.22
C PHE A 154 -0.57 0.53 -8.00
N GLU A 155 -0.55 1.21 -9.15
CA GLU A 155 0.63 1.34 -9.98
C GLU A 155 1.15 2.77 -9.91
N PHE A 156 2.41 2.91 -9.51
CA PHE A 156 3.09 4.19 -9.39
C PHE A 156 4.31 4.23 -10.32
N GLN A 157 4.70 5.43 -10.72
CA GLN A 157 5.97 5.66 -11.37
C GLN A 157 7.10 5.47 -10.34
N ARG A 158 8.14 4.72 -10.71
CA ARG A 158 9.29 4.51 -9.83
C ARG A 158 9.99 5.84 -9.54
N ILE A 159 10.37 6.03 -8.28
CA ILE A 159 11.16 7.19 -7.88
C ILE A 159 12.62 6.87 -8.19
N THR A 160 13.14 7.43 -9.28
CA THR A 160 14.49 7.10 -9.80
C THR A 160 15.61 7.97 -9.23
N SER A 161 15.27 9.11 -8.61
CA SER A 161 16.23 10.11 -8.13
C SER A 161 15.80 10.75 -6.81
N GLY A 162 16.77 11.29 -6.06
CA GLY A 162 16.54 11.99 -4.80
C GLY A 162 16.51 11.08 -3.57
N ARG A 163 16.16 11.66 -2.42
CA ARG A 163 16.19 10.98 -1.09
C ARG A 163 15.24 9.78 -0.98
N ASN A 164 14.20 9.76 -1.80
CA ASN A 164 13.14 8.73 -1.77
C ASN A 164 13.32 7.67 -2.86
N LYS A 165 14.49 7.63 -3.53
CA LYS A 165 14.78 6.63 -4.56
C LYS A 165 14.61 5.21 -4.02
N GLY A 166 13.73 4.42 -4.64
CA GLY A 166 13.44 3.04 -4.22
C GLY A 166 12.72 2.90 -2.87
N ARG A 167 12.20 4.01 -2.32
CA ARG A 167 11.46 4.07 -1.05
C ARG A 167 10.02 4.49 -1.28
N GLU A 168 9.39 3.96 -2.32
CA GLU A 168 8.03 4.34 -2.71
C GLU A 168 6.99 4.00 -1.62
N PHE A 169 7.22 2.95 -0.84
CA PHE A 169 6.37 2.65 0.31
C PHE A 169 6.43 3.77 1.35
N GLU A 170 7.62 4.15 1.83
CA GLU A 170 7.79 5.17 2.87
C GLU A 170 7.47 6.57 2.37
N ALA A 171 7.69 6.83 1.07
CA ALA A 171 7.43 8.12 0.48
C ALA A 171 5.95 8.34 0.16
N ILE A 172 5.25 7.31 -0.34
CA ILE A 172 3.89 7.46 -0.88
C ILE A 172 2.85 6.83 0.05
N VAL A 173 3.04 5.56 0.39
CA VAL A 173 2.00 4.75 1.06
C VAL A 173 1.95 5.02 2.56
N GLN A 174 3.10 5.02 3.23
CA GLN A 174 3.18 5.20 4.68
C GLN A 174 2.55 6.53 5.16
N PRO A 175 2.80 7.70 4.52
CA PRO A 175 2.18 8.95 4.96
C PRO A 175 0.65 8.94 4.83
N VAL A 176 0.11 8.24 3.83
CA VAL A 176 -1.34 8.11 3.63
C VAL A 176 -1.95 7.20 4.70
N ILE A 177 -1.28 6.09 5.03
CA ILE A 177 -1.70 5.20 6.13
C ILE A 177 -1.74 5.96 7.45
N GLU A 178 -0.67 6.68 7.78
CA GLU A 178 -0.55 7.44 9.03
C GLU A 178 -1.60 8.54 9.14
N LYS A 179 -1.81 9.30 8.05
CA LYS A 179 -2.84 10.34 7.96
C LYS A 179 -4.23 9.80 8.26
N TRP A 180 -4.64 8.74 7.57
CA TRP A 180 -5.98 8.18 7.75
C TRP A 180 -6.13 7.43 9.05
N SER A 181 -5.08 6.78 9.55
CA SER A 181 -5.15 6.12 10.85
C SER A 181 -5.39 7.14 11.96
N LYS A 182 -4.61 8.23 11.97
CA LYS A 182 -4.82 9.33 12.92
C LYS A 182 -6.23 9.90 12.83
N PHE A 183 -6.76 10.06 11.61
CA PHE A 183 -8.13 10.52 11.42
C PHE A 183 -9.16 9.55 12.02
N VAL A 184 -9.03 8.25 11.73
CA VAL A 184 -9.93 7.21 12.24
C VAL A 184 -9.86 7.11 13.77
N GLU A 185 -8.66 7.14 14.35
CA GLU A 185 -8.46 7.13 15.81
C GLU A 185 -9.06 8.35 16.51
N THR A 186 -9.04 9.52 15.86
CA THR A 186 -9.48 10.77 16.49
C THR A 186 -10.98 11.01 16.30
N TYR A 187 -11.55 10.66 15.15
CA TYR A 187 -12.86 11.17 14.72
C TYR A 187 -13.92 10.10 14.42
N VAL A 188 -13.62 8.80 14.48
CA VAL A 188 -14.55 7.73 14.06
C VAL A 188 -14.83 6.71 15.16
#